data_AF-A0A8X6IQ63-F1
#
_entry.id   AF-A0A8X6IQ63-F1
#
_cell.length_a   1.000
_cell.length_b   1.000
_cell.length_c   1.000
_cell.angle_alpha   90.00
_cell.angle_beta   90.00
_cell.angle_gamma   90.00
#
_symmetry.space_group_name_H-M   'P 1'
#
loop_
_entity.id
_entity.type
_entity.pdbx_description
1 polymer ?
#
loop_
_entity_poly.entity_id
_entity_poly.type
_entity_poly.pdbx_seq_one_letter_code
_entity_poly.pdbx_strand_id
1 'polypeptide(L)'
;MFAVFYCALAKQYESKGDFKGAIKSLFRAQSYYATFRPINYLKVELYIKLGKIRKASAVLEAEYAVNPTPQSAKMYINLNSKGAERLYNLRPDYYFSYCLLALSSMSSGKYDLASQYLDTAMKKANYMSIYFIVIQLKVTLQEHDKVIYWLNKMGSEALPDPGWKCKNCNRELKQWDHKCSNCNSFNCVYYIL
;
A
#
# COMPACT_ATOMS: atom_id res chain seq x y z
N MET A 1 2.92 -21.41 -7.47
CA MET A 1 4.39 -21.44 -7.63
C MET A 1 4.85 -20.80 -8.95
N PHE A 2 4.30 -21.19 -10.11
CA PHE A 2 4.69 -20.64 -11.42
C PHE A 2 4.63 -19.11 -11.53
N ALA A 3 3.61 -18.47 -10.96
CA ALA A 3 3.52 -17.00 -10.95
C ALA A 3 4.76 -16.33 -10.33
N VAL A 4 5.31 -16.89 -9.25
CA VAL A 4 6.49 -16.34 -8.57
C VAL A 4 7.75 -16.48 -9.42
N PHE A 5 7.90 -17.59 -10.15
CA PHE A 5 9.01 -17.77 -11.11
C PHE A 5 8.94 -16.74 -12.24
N TYR A 6 7.76 -16.50 -12.82
CA TYR A 6 7.61 -15.48 -13.86
C TYR A 6 7.81 -14.05 -13.33
N CYS A 7 7.42 -13.76 -12.09
CA CYS A 7 7.76 -12.48 -11.45
C CYS A 7 9.29 -12.32 -11.25
N ALA A 8 9.98 -13.38 -10.81
CA ALA A 8 11.44 -13.37 -10.70
C ALA A 8 12.12 -13.17 -12.06
N LEU A 9 11.63 -13.86 -13.09
CA LEU A 9 12.11 -13.71 -14.46
C LEU A 9 11.85 -12.29 -15.00
N ALA A 10 10.72 -11.68 -14.66
CA ALA A 10 10.44 -10.28 -15.02
C ALA A 10 11.49 -9.31 -14.45
N LYS A 11 11.87 -9.49 -13.17
CA LYS A 11 12.94 -8.71 -12.55
C LYS A 11 14.30 -8.92 -13.21
N GLN A 12 14.62 -10.13 -13.67
CA GLN A 12 15.86 -10.38 -14.42
C GLN A 12 15.87 -9.72 -15.81
N TYR A 13 14.73 -9.73 -16.51
CA TYR A 13 14.61 -8.99 -17.77
C TYR A 13 14.77 -7.49 -17.55
N GLU A 14 14.12 -6.97 -16.52
CA GLU A 14 14.23 -5.57 -16.12
C GLU A 14 15.68 -5.17 -15.78
N SER A 15 16.41 -5.98 -15.02
CA SER A 15 17.81 -5.69 -14.68
C SER A 15 18.75 -5.69 -15.89
N LYS A 16 18.32 -6.31 -17.01
CA LYS A 16 19.02 -6.30 -18.31
C LYS A 16 18.51 -5.19 -19.24
N GLY A 17 17.56 -4.36 -18.81
CA GLY A 17 16.93 -3.33 -19.63
C GLY A 17 15.87 -3.85 -20.61
N ASP A 18 15.55 -5.15 -20.60
CA ASP A 18 14.50 -5.73 -21.44
C ASP A 18 13.12 -5.55 -20.80
N PHE A 19 12.60 -4.33 -20.85
CA PHE A 19 11.27 -4.02 -20.31
C PHE A 19 10.14 -4.76 -21.03
N LYS A 20 10.33 -5.13 -22.30
CA LYS A 20 9.32 -5.88 -23.08
C LYS A 20 9.24 -7.32 -22.59
N GLY A 21 10.38 -7.98 -22.38
CA GLY A 21 10.49 -9.29 -21.76
C GLY A 21 9.92 -9.30 -20.35
N ALA A 22 10.22 -8.26 -19.56
CA ALA A 22 9.71 -8.12 -18.20
C ALA A 22 8.17 -8.10 -18.16
N ILE A 23 7.55 -7.24 -18.99
CA ILE A 23 6.09 -7.15 -19.08
C ILE A 23 5.47 -8.47 -19.59
N LYS A 24 6.06 -9.11 -20.61
CA LYS A 24 5.60 -10.40 -21.13
C LYS A 24 5.62 -11.48 -20.05
N SER A 25 6.66 -11.52 -19.23
CA SER A 25 6.75 -12.44 -18.09
C SER A 25 5.66 -12.17 -17.05
N LEU A 26 5.36 -10.91 -16.73
CA LEU A 26 4.26 -10.59 -15.80
C LEU A 26 2.87 -10.97 -16.33
N PHE A 27 2.63 -10.86 -17.64
CA PHE A 27 1.40 -11.41 -18.24
C PHE A 27 1.33 -12.93 -18.12
N ARG A 28 2.46 -13.63 -18.27
CA ARG A 28 2.53 -15.08 -18.02
C ARG A 28 2.31 -15.41 -16.56
N ALA A 29 2.85 -14.64 -15.62
CA ALA A 29 2.55 -14.81 -14.20
C ALA A 29 1.03 -14.68 -13.95
N GLN A 30 0.38 -13.70 -14.57
CA GLN A 30 -1.04 -13.44 -14.41
C GLN A 30 -1.92 -14.57 -14.95
N SER A 31 -1.53 -15.24 -16.04
CA SER A 31 -2.26 -16.41 -16.55
C SER A 31 -2.23 -17.61 -15.59
N TYR A 32 -1.23 -17.70 -14.70
CA TYR A 32 -1.16 -18.76 -13.68
C TYR A 32 -1.85 -18.38 -12.37
N TYR A 33 -1.83 -17.10 -11.99
CA TYR A 33 -2.47 -16.65 -10.76
C TYR A 33 -2.92 -15.18 -10.88
N ALA A 34 -4.14 -14.98 -11.37
CA ALA A 34 -4.65 -13.65 -11.73
C ALA A 34 -4.76 -12.69 -10.54
N THR A 35 -5.03 -13.19 -9.34
CA THR A 35 -5.21 -12.38 -8.12
C THR A 35 -3.94 -12.24 -7.28
N PHE A 36 -2.77 -12.65 -7.81
CA PHE A 36 -1.50 -12.47 -7.12
C PHE A 36 -1.04 -11.00 -7.16
N ARG A 37 -1.37 -10.25 -6.10
CA ARG A 37 -1.10 -8.80 -5.97
C ARG A 37 0.30 -8.35 -6.43
N PRO A 38 1.40 -9.07 -6.13
CA PRO A 38 2.73 -8.66 -6.58
C PRO A 38 2.88 -8.48 -8.09
N ILE A 39 2.08 -9.17 -8.91
CA ILE A 39 2.09 -8.98 -10.36
C ILE A 39 1.74 -7.53 -10.71
N ASN A 40 0.71 -6.97 -10.07
CA ASN A 40 0.26 -5.61 -10.35
C ASN A 40 1.25 -4.58 -9.79
N TYR A 41 1.87 -4.83 -8.64
CA TYR A 41 2.91 -3.94 -8.10
C TYR A 41 4.13 -3.88 -9.04
N LEU A 42 4.60 -5.02 -9.54
CA LEU A 42 5.70 -5.05 -10.51
C LEU A 42 5.34 -4.40 -11.85
N LYS A 43 4.10 -4.57 -12.34
CA LYS A 43 3.63 -3.85 -13.54
C LYS A 43 3.66 -2.34 -13.33
N VAL A 44 3.22 -1.87 -12.17
CA VAL A 44 3.22 -0.46 -11.81
C VAL A 44 4.63 0.10 -11.79
N GLU A 45 5.57 -0.58 -11.11
CA GLU A 45 6.98 -0.20 -11.08
C GLU A 45 7.59 -0.09 -12.50
N LEU A 46 7.33 -1.09 -13.36
CA LEU A 46 7.79 -1.07 -14.76
C LEU A 46 7.15 0.07 -15.55
N TYR A 47 5.85 0.33 -15.38
CA TYR A 47 5.18 1.43 -16.08
C TYR A 47 5.69 2.79 -15.62
N ILE A 48 6.01 2.97 -14.33
CA ILE A 48 6.64 4.19 -13.82
C ILE A 48 8.00 4.40 -14.48
N LYS A 49 8.86 3.36 -14.51
CA LYS A 49 10.19 3.43 -15.14
C LYS A 49 10.12 3.76 -16.64
N LEU A 50 9.06 3.32 -17.32
CA LEU A 50 8.81 3.62 -18.73
C LEU A 50 8.09 4.97 -18.97
N GLY A 51 7.86 5.78 -17.94
CA GLY A 51 7.12 7.04 -18.04
C GLY A 51 5.62 6.87 -18.32
N LYS A 52 5.07 5.66 -18.25
CA LYS A 52 3.67 5.32 -18.55
C LYS A 52 2.77 5.52 -17.33
N ILE A 53 2.79 6.72 -16.76
CA ILE A 53 2.09 7.05 -15.51
C ILE A 53 0.60 6.74 -15.56
N ARG A 54 -0.10 7.08 -16.67
CA ARG A 54 -1.53 6.75 -16.84
C ARG A 54 -1.82 5.25 -16.74
N LYS A 55 -0.94 4.40 -17.28
CA LYS A 55 -1.10 2.94 -17.19
C LYS A 55 -0.81 2.44 -15.78
N ALA A 56 0.20 3.01 -15.11
CA ALA A 56 0.48 2.70 -13.71
C ALA A 56 -0.72 3.04 -12.80
N SER A 57 -1.28 4.24 -12.94
CA SER A 57 -2.49 4.66 -12.20
C SER A 57 -3.67 3.72 -12.47
N ALA A 58 -3.93 3.36 -13.73
CA ALA A 58 -5.03 2.46 -14.08
C ALA A 58 -4.89 1.05 -13.46
N VAL A 59 -3.67 0.50 -13.40
CA VAL A 59 -3.41 -0.79 -12.72
C VAL A 59 -3.67 -0.67 -11.22
N LEU A 60 -3.27 0.43 -10.59
CA LEU A 60 -3.49 0.66 -9.16
C LEU A 60 -4.97 0.85 -8.82
N GLU A 61 -5.74 1.58 -9.64
CA GLU A 61 -7.19 1.73 -9.45
C GLU A 61 -7.90 0.36 -9.55
N ALA A 62 -7.55 -0.45 -10.55
CA ALA A 62 -8.12 -1.79 -10.70
C ALA A 62 -7.75 -2.71 -9.53
N GLU A 63 -6.50 -2.69 -9.07
CA GLU A 63 -6.06 -3.44 -7.89
C GLU A 63 -6.79 -2.97 -6.63
N TYR A 64 -6.93 -1.65 -6.44
CA TYR A 64 -7.57 -1.08 -5.26
C TYR A 64 -9.06 -1.41 -5.18
N ALA A 65 -9.77 -1.44 -6.31
CA ALA A 65 -11.17 -1.83 -6.36
C ALA A 65 -11.41 -3.28 -5.91
N VAL A 66 -10.49 -4.19 -6.22
CA VAL A 66 -10.64 -5.63 -5.92
C VAL A 66 -9.99 -6.02 -4.59
N ASN A 67 -8.76 -5.57 -4.36
CA ASN A 67 -7.92 -5.88 -3.20
C ASN A 67 -7.30 -4.58 -2.64
N PRO A 68 -8.08 -3.72 -1.97
CA PRO A 68 -7.54 -2.48 -1.43
C PRO A 68 -6.47 -2.78 -0.37
N THR A 69 -5.31 -2.13 -0.51
CA THR A 69 -4.22 -2.21 0.46
C THR A 69 -3.66 -0.81 0.69
N PRO A 70 -3.05 -0.53 1.86
CA PRO A 70 -2.39 0.75 2.08
C PRO A 70 -1.22 0.96 1.11
N GLN A 71 -0.54 -0.12 0.68
CA GLN A 71 0.54 -0.04 -0.29
C GLN A 71 0.05 0.44 -1.67
N SER A 72 -0.99 -0.16 -2.24
CA SER A 72 -1.53 0.27 -3.55
C SER A 72 -2.07 1.70 -3.50
N ALA A 73 -2.73 2.08 -2.41
CA ALA A 73 -3.15 3.45 -2.16
C ALA A 73 -1.96 4.44 -2.15
N LYS A 74 -0.92 4.16 -1.36
CA LYS A 74 0.27 5.03 -1.27
C LYS A 74 0.97 5.17 -2.62
N MET A 75 1.12 4.07 -3.36
CA MET A 75 1.67 4.12 -4.72
C MET A 75 0.82 5.01 -5.64
N TYR A 76 -0.50 4.93 -5.54
CA TYR A 76 -1.40 5.73 -6.38
C TYR A 76 -1.33 7.22 -6.04
N ILE A 77 -1.33 7.57 -4.75
CA ILE A 77 -1.24 8.97 -4.30
C ILE A 77 0.10 9.60 -4.69
N ASN A 78 1.20 8.84 -4.63
CA ASN A 78 2.50 9.31 -5.09
C ASN A 78 2.50 9.69 -6.59
N LEU A 79 1.68 9.01 -7.40
CA LEU A 79 1.51 9.33 -8.82
C LEU A 79 0.41 10.38 -9.07
N ASN A 80 -0.56 10.49 -8.17
CA ASN A 80 -1.76 11.31 -8.30
C ASN A 80 -2.03 12.01 -6.96
N SER A 81 -1.33 13.11 -6.68
CA SER A 81 -1.33 13.78 -5.37
C SER A 81 -2.72 14.23 -4.89
N LYS A 82 -3.66 14.47 -5.82
CA LYS A 82 -5.07 14.82 -5.53
C LYS A 82 -6.03 13.63 -5.67
N GLY A 83 -5.51 12.41 -5.66
CA GLY A 83 -6.25 11.18 -5.98
C GLY A 83 -7.05 10.56 -4.83
N ALA A 84 -7.09 11.18 -3.64
CA ALA A 84 -7.73 10.61 -2.46
C ALA A 84 -9.23 10.34 -2.66
N GLU A 85 -9.96 11.31 -3.21
CA GLU A 85 -11.40 11.16 -3.51
C GLU A 85 -11.66 10.06 -4.53
N ARG A 86 -10.78 9.92 -5.53
CA ARG A 86 -10.88 8.86 -6.53
C ARG A 86 -10.80 7.47 -5.89
N LEU A 87 -9.83 7.24 -5.01
CA LEU A 87 -9.71 5.96 -4.29
C LEU A 87 -10.86 5.73 -3.31
N TYR A 88 -11.31 6.77 -2.62
CA TYR A 88 -12.49 6.68 -1.77
C TYR A 88 -13.73 6.23 -2.55
N ASN A 89 -13.99 6.83 -3.71
CA ASN A 89 -15.13 6.45 -4.55
C ASN A 89 -15.05 5.00 -5.05
N LEU A 90 -13.84 4.45 -5.22
CA LEU A 90 -13.66 3.04 -5.58
C LEU A 90 -13.94 2.10 -4.40
N ARG A 91 -13.57 2.47 -3.17
CA ARG A 91 -13.75 1.66 -1.95
C ARG A 91 -14.13 2.52 -0.74
N PRO A 92 -15.39 2.99 -0.64
CA PRO A 92 -15.84 3.84 0.48
C PRO A 92 -16.06 3.03 1.76
N ASP A 93 -16.02 1.70 1.68
CA ASP A 93 -16.11 0.78 2.79
C ASP A 93 -14.78 0.57 3.51
N TYR A 94 -13.65 0.78 2.83
CA TYR A 94 -12.31 0.49 3.31
C TYR A 94 -11.76 1.58 4.23
N TYR A 95 -11.22 1.19 5.40
CA TYR A 95 -10.73 2.14 6.41
C TYR A 95 -9.68 3.12 5.84
N PHE A 96 -8.75 2.61 5.04
CA PHE A 96 -7.63 3.43 4.55
C PHE A 96 -8.08 4.48 3.53
N SER A 97 -9.23 4.29 2.87
CA SER A 97 -9.82 5.32 2.03
C SER A 97 -10.15 6.59 2.83
N TYR A 98 -10.62 6.44 4.07
CA TYR A 98 -10.83 7.57 4.98
C TYR A 98 -9.52 8.17 5.47
N CYS A 99 -8.49 7.34 5.72
CA CYS A 99 -7.15 7.84 6.04
C CYS A 99 -6.59 8.73 4.93
N LEU A 100 -6.82 8.36 3.66
CA LEU A 100 -6.41 9.19 2.52
C LEU A 100 -7.16 10.52 2.46
N LEU A 101 -8.48 10.52 2.69
CA LEU A 101 -9.27 11.75 2.76
C LEU A 101 -8.84 12.65 3.92
N ALA A 102 -8.53 12.07 5.07
CA ALA A 102 -8.00 12.79 6.22
C ALA A 102 -6.66 13.47 5.90
N LEU A 103 -5.70 12.72 5.33
CA LEU A 103 -4.40 13.26 4.94
C LEU A 103 -4.52 14.37 3.87
N SER A 104 -5.42 14.20 2.91
CA SER A 104 -5.73 15.23 1.90
C SER A 104 -6.33 16.49 2.53
N SER A 105 -7.24 16.32 3.49
CA SER A 105 -7.88 17.41 4.21
C SER A 105 -6.88 18.17 5.09
N MET A 106 -6.01 17.45 5.81
CA MET A 106 -4.90 18.03 6.58
C MET A 106 -3.97 18.86 5.71
N SER A 107 -3.60 18.34 4.53
CA SER A 107 -2.75 19.03 3.56
C SER A 107 -3.40 20.31 3.02
N SER A 108 -4.72 20.40 3.10
CA SER A 108 -5.51 21.56 2.67
C SER A 108 -5.96 22.47 3.83
N GLY A 109 -5.47 22.24 5.06
CA GLY A 109 -5.85 23.00 6.26
C GLY A 109 -7.27 22.74 6.79
N LYS A 110 -7.97 21.73 6.25
CA LYS A 110 -9.34 21.37 6.66
C LYS A 110 -9.32 20.37 7.82
N TYR A 111 -8.86 20.81 8.99
CA TYR A 111 -8.58 19.93 10.12
C TYR A 111 -9.83 19.30 10.75
N ASP A 112 -10.96 20.02 10.81
CA ASP A 112 -12.22 19.47 11.33
C ASP A 112 -12.71 18.31 10.46
N LEU A 113 -12.64 18.48 9.14
CA LEU A 113 -12.99 17.45 8.17
C LEU A 113 -12.03 16.25 8.26
N ALA A 114 -10.73 16.51 8.45
CA ALA A 114 -9.75 15.46 8.69
C ALA A 114 -10.09 14.63 9.94
N SER A 115 -10.49 15.29 11.04
CA SER A 115 -10.90 14.62 12.28
C SER A 115 -12.11 13.71 12.04
N GLN A 116 -13.14 14.19 11.33
CA GLN A 116 -14.34 13.39 11.00
C GLN A 116 -14.00 12.13 10.18
N TYR A 117 -13.08 12.26 9.21
CA TYR A 117 -12.62 11.11 8.44
C TYR A 117 -11.83 10.12 9.30
N LEU A 118 -10.98 10.59 10.22
CA LEU A 118 -10.24 9.72 11.13
C LEU A 118 -11.15 8.99 12.11
N ASP A 119 -12.17 9.66 12.65
CA ASP A 119 -13.18 9.01 13.50
C ASP A 119 -13.89 7.87 12.75
N THR A 120 -14.16 8.08 11.46
CA THR A 120 -14.76 7.05 10.61
C THR A 120 -13.78 5.91 10.32
N ALA A 121 -12.50 6.21 10.08
CA ALA A 121 -11.46 5.19 9.89
C ALA A 121 -11.29 4.32 11.15
N MET A 122 -11.27 4.95 12.33
CA MET A 122 -11.12 4.27 13.62
C MET A 122 -12.29 3.36 13.97
N LYS A 123 -13.51 3.68 13.53
CA LYS A 123 -14.67 2.79 13.67
C LYS A 123 -14.57 1.53 12.79
N LYS A 124 -13.75 1.57 11.75
CA LYS A 124 -13.59 0.48 10.78
C LYS A 124 -12.40 -0.43 11.08
N ALA A 125 -11.34 0.09 11.68
CA ALA A 125 -10.16 -0.67 12.06
C ALA A 125 -9.36 0.06 13.15
N ASN A 126 -8.51 -0.67 13.86
CA ASN A 126 -7.64 -0.16 14.93
C ASN A 126 -6.15 -0.38 14.60
N TYR A 127 -5.74 -0.21 13.35
CA TYR A 127 -4.35 -0.37 12.94
C TYR A 127 -3.46 0.82 13.34
N MET A 128 -2.19 0.55 13.62
CA MET A 128 -1.16 1.55 13.98
C MET A 128 -1.13 2.75 13.02
N SER A 129 -1.27 2.54 11.71
CA SER A 129 -1.29 3.63 10.74
C SER A 129 -2.40 4.66 10.97
N ILE A 130 -3.56 4.24 11.48
CA ILE A 130 -4.68 5.16 11.76
C ILE A 130 -4.31 6.03 12.96
N TYR A 131 -3.79 5.42 14.03
CA TYR A 131 -3.33 6.13 15.22
C TYR A 131 -2.22 7.13 14.89
N PHE A 132 -1.26 6.77 14.05
CA PHE A 132 -0.21 7.70 13.62
C PHE A 132 -0.78 8.94 12.92
N ILE A 133 -1.80 8.80 12.08
CA ILE A 133 -2.41 9.95 11.40
C ILE A 133 -3.20 10.82 12.40
N VAL A 134 -3.89 10.20 13.36
CA VAL A 134 -4.54 10.94 14.47
C VAL A 134 -3.52 11.74 15.25
N ILE A 135 -2.43 11.10 15.69
CA ILE A 135 -1.35 11.76 16.41
C ILE A 135 -0.75 12.91 15.58
N GLN A 136 -0.51 12.68 14.28
CA GLN A 136 -0.02 13.72 13.37
C GLN A 136 -0.98 14.93 13.31
N LEU A 137 -2.30 14.70 13.26
CA LEU A 137 -3.30 15.76 13.32
C LEU A 137 -3.21 16.53 14.63
N LYS A 138 -3.10 15.83 15.76
CA LYS A 138 -3.00 16.45 17.10
C LYS A 138 -1.72 17.26 17.29
N VAL A 139 -0.60 16.78 16.76
CA VAL A 139 0.66 17.54 16.71
C VAL A 139 0.48 18.80 15.86
N THR A 140 -0.16 18.68 14.68
CA THR A 140 -0.39 19.82 13.77
C THR A 140 -1.24 20.91 14.43
N LEU A 141 -2.22 20.51 15.24
CA LEU A 141 -3.10 21.42 15.99
C LEU A 141 -2.50 21.90 17.33
N GLN A 142 -1.27 21.49 17.68
CA GLN A 142 -0.61 21.80 18.95
C GLN A 142 -1.39 21.34 20.20
N GLU A 143 -2.18 20.26 20.06
CA GLU A 143 -2.98 19.69 21.16
C GLU A 143 -2.15 18.66 21.95
N HIS A 144 -1.12 19.13 22.68
CA HIS A 144 -0.12 18.27 23.35
C HIS A 144 -0.71 17.20 24.29
N ASP A 145 -1.70 17.55 25.11
CA ASP A 145 -2.35 16.59 26.00
C ASP A 145 -3.03 15.45 25.23
N LYS A 146 -3.64 15.78 24.08
CA LYS A 146 -4.26 14.78 23.20
C LYS A 146 -3.20 13.92 22.51
N VAL A 147 -2.04 14.46 22.17
CA VAL A 147 -0.93 13.67 21.61
C VAL A 147 -0.52 12.57 22.59
N ILE A 148 -0.33 12.92 23.87
CA ILE A 148 0.04 11.93 24.92
C ILE A 148 -1.06 10.88 25.08
N TYR A 149 -2.33 11.31 25.14
CA TYR A 149 -3.47 10.40 25.19
C TYR A 149 -3.46 9.38 24.04
N TRP A 150 -3.29 9.85 22.80
CA TRP A 150 -3.32 8.99 21.62
C TRP A 150 -2.10 8.07 21.50
N LEU A 151 -0.93 8.51 21.96
CA LEU A 151 0.26 7.65 22.05
C LEU A 151 0.05 6.50 23.04
N ASN A 152 -0.50 6.79 24.23
CA ASN A 152 -0.82 5.77 25.22
C ASN A 152 -1.85 4.79 24.69
N LYS A 153 -2.92 5.31 24.07
CA LYS A 153 -3.98 4.48 23.47
C LYS A 153 -3.47 3.59 22.35
N MET A 154 -2.60 4.13 21.49
CA MET A 154 -1.94 3.35 20.44
C MET A 154 -1.13 2.18 21.04
N GLY A 155 -0.38 2.42 22.11
CA GLY A 155 0.40 1.38 22.78
C GLY A 155 -0.44 0.24 23.39
N SER A 156 -1.68 0.52 23.79
CA SER A 156 -2.57 -0.48 24.41
C SER A 156 -3.54 -1.16 23.44
N GLU A 157 -4.00 -0.48 22.39
CA GLU A 157 -5.14 -0.92 21.57
C GLU A 157 -4.80 -1.18 20.10
N ALA A 158 -3.66 -0.68 19.59
CA ALA A 158 -3.39 -0.72 18.15
C ALA A 158 -2.90 -2.09 17.68
N LEU A 159 -3.43 -2.54 16.55
CA LEU A 159 -2.92 -3.70 15.82
C LEU A 159 -1.79 -3.29 14.87
N PRO A 160 -0.76 -4.14 14.68
CA PRO A 160 0.24 -3.93 13.64
C PRO A 160 -0.42 -3.78 12.27
N ASP A 161 0.12 -2.88 11.43
CA ASP A 161 -0.40 -2.71 10.08
C ASP A 161 -0.21 -4.00 9.24
N PRO A 162 -1.16 -4.31 8.34
CA PRO A 162 -0.97 -5.37 7.35
C PRO A 162 0.27 -5.10 6.49
N GLY A 163 1.06 -6.14 6.23
CA GLY A 163 2.35 -5.96 5.58
C GLY A 163 2.95 -7.24 5.02
N TRP A 164 4.17 -7.14 4.49
CA TRP A 164 4.88 -8.31 3.96
C TRP A 164 5.74 -8.95 5.03
N LYS A 165 5.66 -10.28 5.17
CA LYS A 165 6.52 -11.06 6.06
C LYS A 165 7.21 -12.20 5.30
N CYS A 166 8.39 -12.57 5.78
CA CYS A 166 9.05 -13.80 5.37
C CYS A 166 8.60 -14.96 6.27
N LYS A 167 8.07 -16.03 5.70
CA LYS A 167 7.65 -17.22 6.47
C LYS A 167 8.82 -18.03 7.05
N ASN A 168 10.04 -17.82 6.57
CA ASN A 168 11.22 -18.58 6.99
C ASN A 168 11.98 -17.89 8.13
N CYS A 169 12.10 -16.55 8.10
CA CYS A 169 12.86 -15.80 9.11
C CYS A 169 12.01 -14.76 9.86
N ASN A 170 10.69 -14.76 9.67
CA ASN A 170 9.69 -13.89 10.30
C ASN A 170 9.94 -12.38 10.16
N ARG A 171 10.86 -11.96 9.28
CA ARG A 171 11.19 -10.56 9.08
C ARG A 171 10.07 -9.84 8.34
N GLU A 172 9.75 -8.64 8.81
CA GLU A 172 8.89 -7.68 8.13
C GLU A 172 9.63 -7.02 6.96
N LEU A 173 8.92 -6.91 5.83
CA LEU A 173 9.45 -6.45 4.57
C LEU A 173 8.62 -5.25 4.10
N LYS A 174 9.30 -4.27 3.50
CA LYS A 174 8.64 -3.05 2.99
C LYS A 174 7.77 -3.33 1.76
N GLN A 175 8.14 -4.33 0.97
CA GLN A 175 7.48 -4.70 -0.26
C GLN A 175 7.69 -6.19 -0.55
N TRP A 176 6.88 -6.73 -1.47
CA TRP A 176 7.08 -8.08 -1.95
C TRP A 176 8.35 -8.23 -2.79
N ASP A 177 9.01 -9.37 -2.66
CA ASP A 177 10.02 -9.83 -3.60
C ASP A 177 10.00 -11.36 -3.74
N HIS A 178 10.55 -11.88 -4.83
CA HIS A 178 10.66 -13.32 -5.11
C HIS A 178 11.61 -14.05 -4.13
N LYS A 179 12.51 -13.29 -3.47
CA LYS A 179 13.39 -13.77 -2.39
C LYS A 179 13.29 -12.82 -1.19
N CYS A 180 13.42 -13.35 0.02
CA CYS A 180 13.58 -12.49 1.19
C CYS A 180 14.93 -11.78 1.15
N SER A 181 14.94 -10.46 1.35
CA SER A 181 16.18 -9.66 1.39
C SER A 181 17.08 -9.96 2.60
N ASN A 182 16.60 -10.72 3.58
CA ASN A 182 17.36 -11.07 4.79
C ASN A 182 17.91 -12.51 4.76
N CYS A 183 17.06 -13.50 4.49
CA CYS A 183 17.49 -14.91 4.49
C CYS A 183 17.66 -15.51 3.09
N ASN A 184 17.47 -14.72 2.02
CA ASN A 184 17.58 -15.12 0.61
C ASN A 184 16.69 -16.30 0.17
N SER A 185 15.80 -16.78 1.04
CA SER A 185 14.86 -17.84 0.72
C SER A 185 13.92 -17.43 -0.42
N PHE A 186 13.71 -18.32 -1.38
CA PHE A 186 12.82 -18.10 -2.52
C PHE A 186 11.36 -18.43 -2.17
N ASN A 187 10.41 -17.68 -2.73
CA ASN A 187 8.96 -17.92 -2.56
C ASN A 187 8.52 -18.05 -1.08
N CYS A 188 9.05 -17.17 -0.24
CA CYS A 188 8.78 -17.14 1.20
C CYS A 188 8.08 -15.86 1.66
N VAL A 189 7.93 -14.86 0.77
CA VAL A 189 7.33 -13.56 1.10
C VAL A 189 5.83 -13.61 0.87
N TYR A 190 5.05 -13.33 1.92
CA TYR A 190 3.59 -13.35 1.91
C TYR A 190 3.02 -12.12 2.63
N TYR A 191 1.77 -11.78 2.33
CA TYR A 191 1.08 -10.66 2.96
C TYR A 191 0.36 -11.15 4.21
N ILE A 192 0.56 -10.48 5.34
CA ILE A 192 -0.19 -10.70 6.57
C ILE A 192 -1.24 -9.59 6.69
N LEU A 193 -2.48 -9.99 7.02
CA LEU A 193 -3.61 -9.11 7.27
C LEU A 193 -3.68 -8.69 8.75
#